data_AF-A0A533XCN9-F1
#
_entry.id   AF-A0A533XCN9-F1
#
_cell.length_a   1.000
_cell.length_b   1.000
_cell.length_c   1.000
_cell.angle_alpha   90.00
_cell.angle_beta   90.00
_cell.angle_gamma   90.00
#
_symmetry.space_group_name_H-M   'P 1'
#
loop_
_entity.id
_entity.type
_entity.pdbx_description
1 polymer ?
#
loop_
_entity_poly.entity_id
_entity_poly.type
_entity_poly.pdbx_seq_one_letter_code
_entity_poly.pdbx_strand_id
1 'polypeptide(L)'
;MYLVSPLKSRLESTCETCRLRAFMIQSTFILLKGVGEETERRFWQSGVRDWQTFLARCSIPGLSPERKSLYDATISSAVVHLQAGHSRYFSKCLKPRDHWRLFETFRSRAVYLDIETTGGPPNADAVTVVGLYANGHMTSLVQGESLTGHRLNQELANYDLLVTFFGSRFDLPYLRATFPGILLDHPHLDLCFAARRLGLDGGLKQIEGRMG
;
A
#
# COMPACT_ATOMS: atom_id res chain seq x y z
N MET A 1 -45.40 12.60 -28.76
CA MET A 1 -45.66 13.09 -27.40
C MET A 1 -45.38 11.94 -26.45
N TYR A 2 -44.20 11.97 -25.80
CA TYR A 2 -43.70 11.18 -24.65
C TYR A 2 -43.79 9.64 -24.68
N LEU A 3 -42.84 8.84 -24.19
CA LEU A 3 -41.42 8.90 -23.80
C LEU A 3 -41.05 7.43 -23.51
N VAL A 4 -39.81 7.06 -23.78
CA VAL A 4 -39.24 5.73 -23.49
C VAL A 4 -38.75 5.69 -22.03
N SER A 5 -38.68 4.47 -21.47
CA SER A 5 -37.83 4.01 -20.33
C SER A 5 -38.46 3.95 -18.92
N PRO A 6 -37.90 3.15 -17.97
CA PRO A 6 -37.39 1.78 -18.11
C PRO A 6 -37.60 0.87 -16.87
N LEU A 7 -37.29 -0.41 -17.04
CA LEU A 7 -36.60 -1.32 -16.10
C LEU A 7 -36.96 -1.23 -14.60
N LYS A 8 -37.74 -2.22 -14.17
CA LYS A 8 -37.89 -2.66 -12.77
C LYS A 8 -36.53 -2.77 -12.09
N SER A 9 -36.40 -2.00 -11.02
CA SER A 9 -35.39 -2.05 -9.97
C SER A 9 -35.04 -3.48 -9.53
N ARG A 10 -33.80 -3.90 -9.77
CA ARG A 10 -33.12 -4.92 -8.94
C ARG A 10 -32.50 -4.20 -7.75
N LEU A 11 -33.33 -3.95 -6.75
CA LEU A 11 -32.88 -3.70 -5.38
C LEU A 11 -33.13 -4.99 -4.61
N GLU A 12 -32.16 -5.90 -4.68
CA GLU A 12 -32.12 -7.07 -3.79
C GLU A 12 -30.75 -7.16 -3.15
N SER A 13 -30.75 -6.82 -1.85
CA SER A 13 -30.08 -7.59 -0.80
C SER A 13 -28.55 -7.72 -0.85
N THR A 14 -27.84 -6.65 -0.50
CA THR A 14 -26.52 -6.78 0.15
C THR A 14 -26.70 -6.93 1.66
N CYS A 15 -27.02 -8.17 2.03
CA CYS A 15 -26.55 -8.96 3.17
C CYS A 15 -26.02 -8.22 4.42
N GLU A 16 -26.72 -8.44 5.55
CA GLU A 16 -26.43 -8.07 6.95
C GLU A 16 -25.10 -8.60 7.53
N THR A 17 -24.19 -9.14 6.72
CA THR A 17 -22.88 -9.67 7.17
C THR A 17 -21.75 -8.64 7.11
N CYS A 18 -22.01 -7.41 6.67
CA CYS A 18 -21.02 -6.33 6.60
C CYS A 18 -20.72 -5.66 7.96
N ARG A 19 -20.79 -6.40 9.07
CA ARG A 19 -20.34 -5.91 10.39
C ARG A 19 -18.80 -5.79 10.38
N LEU A 20 -18.34 -4.60 10.09
CA LEU A 20 -17.15 -3.94 10.68
C LEU A 20 -15.86 -4.78 10.69
N ARG A 21 -15.32 -5.15 9.52
CA ARG A 21 -13.86 -5.08 9.37
C ARG A 21 -13.54 -3.65 8.94
N ALA A 22 -13.28 -2.78 9.92
CA ALA A 22 -12.56 -1.56 9.60
C ALA A 22 -11.22 -1.98 8.98
N PHE A 23 -10.99 -1.65 7.72
CA PHE A 23 -9.73 -1.93 7.08
C PHE A 23 -8.63 -1.14 7.80
N MET A 24 -7.45 -1.73 7.97
CA MET A 24 -6.35 -1.13 8.73
C MET A 24 -6.05 0.33 8.34
N ILE A 25 -6.16 0.67 7.05
CA ILE A 25 -6.01 2.03 6.54
C ILE A 25 -7.10 2.98 7.06
N GLN A 26 -8.37 2.58 7.14
CA GLN A 26 -9.46 3.41 7.64
C GLN A 26 -9.41 3.62 9.16
N SER A 27 -8.65 2.76 9.86
CA SER A 27 -8.38 2.90 11.29
C SER A 27 -7.08 3.67 11.60
N THR A 28 -6.29 4.03 10.58
CA THR A 28 -5.02 4.75 10.80
C THR A 28 -5.24 6.26 10.83
N PHE A 29 -4.61 6.93 11.78
CA PHE A 29 -4.57 8.40 11.86
C PHE A 29 -3.17 8.95 11.60
N ILE A 30 -2.17 8.09 11.37
CA ILE A 30 -0.77 8.46 11.08
C ILE A 30 -0.62 9.33 9.82
N LEU A 31 -1.59 9.29 8.90
CA LEU A 31 -1.60 10.17 7.73
C LEU A 31 -1.82 11.66 8.08
N LEU A 32 -2.28 11.96 9.31
CA LEU A 32 -2.54 13.30 9.77
C LEU A 32 -1.26 13.96 10.28
N LYS A 33 -1.02 15.21 9.85
CA LYS A 33 0.15 15.98 10.27
C LYS A 33 0.22 16.09 11.80
N GLY A 34 1.32 15.62 12.38
CA GLY A 34 1.57 15.66 13.82
C GLY A 34 0.93 14.51 14.61
N VAL A 35 0.34 13.52 13.95
CA VAL A 35 -0.18 12.30 14.60
C VAL A 35 0.84 11.17 14.44
N GLY A 36 1.34 10.66 15.55
CA GLY A 36 2.15 9.43 15.62
C GLY A 36 1.38 8.28 16.25
N GLU A 37 2.02 7.12 16.37
CA GLU A 37 1.41 5.89 16.94
C GLU A 37 0.81 6.11 18.34
N GLU A 38 1.44 6.92 19.19
CA GLU A 38 0.90 7.22 20.53
C GLU A 38 -0.41 8.00 20.48
N THR A 39 -0.46 9.07 19.68
CA THR A 39 -1.66 9.89 19.51
C THR A 39 -2.79 9.08 18.86
N GLU A 40 -2.45 8.27 17.86
CA GLU A 40 -3.38 7.32 17.25
C GLU A 40 -3.96 6.34 18.28
N ARG A 41 -3.12 5.73 19.12
CA ARG A 41 -3.58 4.85 20.21
C ARG A 41 -4.52 5.57 21.16
N ARG A 42 -4.26 6.84 21.49
CA ARG A 42 -5.17 7.66 22.32
C ARG A 42 -6.52 7.88 21.65
N PHE A 43 -6.56 8.14 20.34
CA PHE A 43 -7.82 8.23 19.60
C PHE A 43 -8.61 6.92 19.69
N TRP A 44 -7.96 5.78 19.46
CA TRP A 44 -8.60 4.47 19.58
C TRP A 44 -9.14 4.20 20.99
N GLN A 45 -8.37 4.52 22.03
CA GLN A 45 -8.79 4.40 23.44
C GLN A 45 -9.97 5.31 23.79
N SER A 46 -10.08 6.48 23.15
CA SER A 46 -11.23 7.39 23.28
C SER A 46 -12.48 6.97 22.48
N GLY A 47 -12.43 5.79 21.86
CA GLY A 47 -13.50 5.22 21.04
C GLY A 47 -13.55 5.74 19.60
N VAL A 48 -12.56 6.53 19.16
CA VAL A 48 -12.43 6.97 17.76
C VAL A 48 -11.55 5.97 17.03
N ARG A 49 -12.15 4.89 16.53
CA ARG A 49 -11.43 3.73 15.99
C ARG A 49 -11.22 3.76 14.47
N ASP A 50 -11.94 4.64 13.78
CA ASP A 50 -11.93 4.75 12.34
C ASP A 50 -12.28 6.17 11.88
N TRP A 51 -12.04 6.42 10.60
CA TRP A 51 -12.32 7.68 9.93
C TRP A 51 -13.80 8.08 10.01
N GLN A 52 -14.73 7.14 9.89
CA GLN A 52 -16.17 7.43 9.96
C GLN A 52 -16.54 7.99 11.34
N THR A 53 -16.08 7.33 12.39
CA THR A 53 -16.28 7.76 13.79
C THR A 53 -15.60 9.10 14.06
N PHE A 54 -14.42 9.33 13.49
CA PHE A 54 -13.72 10.61 13.62
C PHE A 54 -14.51 11.76 12.98
N LEU A 55 -14.99 11.57 11.74
CA LEU A 55 -15.76 12.56 10.99
C LEU A 55 -17.13 12.84 11.61
N ALA A 56 -17.78 11.83 12.19
CA ALA A 56 -19.10 11.96 12.81
C ALA A 56 -19.09 12.79 14.11
N ARG A 57 -17.93 12.96 14.76
CA ARG A 57 -17.82 13.73 16.00
C ARG A 57 -17.49 15.19 15.71
N CYS A 58 -18.25 16.10 16.31
CA CYS A 58 -17.99 17.54 16.23
C CYS A 58 -16.69 17.96 16.94
N SER A 59 -16.28 17.22 17.99
CA SER A 59 -15.05 17.49 18.74
C SER A 59 -14.39 16.19 19.20
N ILE A 60 -13.06 16.22 19.30
CA ILE A 60 -12.24 15.13 19.84
C ILE A 60 -11.43 15.70 21.01
N PRO A 61 -11.45 15.05 22.20
CA PRO A 61 -10.65 15.51 23.33
C PRO A 61 -9.17 15.69 22.98
N GLY A 62 -8.60 16.85 23.33
CA GLY A 62 -7.20 17.18 23.04
C GLY A 62 -6.93 17.74 21.65
N LEU A 63 -7.96 17.92 20.80
CA LEU A 63 -7.85 18.65 19.53
C LEU A 63 -8.56 20.01 19.62
N SER A 64 -7.90 21.05 19.09
CA SER A 64 -8.55 22.34 18.86
C SER A 64 -9.54 22.24 17.69
N PRO A 65 -10.57 23.11 17.62
CA PRO A 65 -11.52 23.13 16.50
C PRO A 65 -10.82 23.28 15.13
N GLU A 66 -9.76 24.07 15.06
CA GLU A 66 -9.00 24.32 13.82
C GLU A 66 -8.27 23.05 13.37
N ARG A 67 -7.62 22.35 14.31
CA ARG A 67 -6.96 21.06 14.03
C ARG A 67 -7.97 20.00 13.62
N LYS A 68 -9.13 19.94 14.28
CA LYS A 68 -10.22 19.01 13.93
C LYS A 68 -10.69 19.25 12.50
N SER A 69 -10.97 20.50 12.13
CA SER A 69 -11.38 20.86 10.76
C SER A 69 -10.34 20.48 9.71
N LEU A 70 -9.05 20.75 9.97
CA LEU A 70 -7.95 20.34 9.07
C LEU A 70 -7.88 18.81 8.91
N TYR A 71 -8.03 18.07 10.01
CA TYR A 71 -8.03 16.62 9.99
C TYR A 71 -9.26 16.05 9.28
N ASP A 72 -10.43 16.68 9.43
CA ASP A 72 -11.66 16.29 8.70
C ASP A 72 -11.49 16.44 7.19
N ALA A 73 -10.91 17.55 6.74
CA ALA A 73 -10.60 17.76 5.32
C ALA A 73 -9.61 16.70 4.80
N THR A 74 -8.57 16.40 5.58
CA THR A 74 -7.55 15.39 5.23
C THR A 74 -8.15 13.99 5.14
N ILE A 75 -8.95 13.58 6.13
CA ILE A 75 -9.62 12.28 6.14
C ILE A 75 -10.64 12.18 5.01
N SER A 76 -11.41 13.25 4.76
CA SER A 76 -12.39 13.26 3.66
C SER A 76 -11.71 13.07 2.30
N SER A 77 -10.56 13.73 2.07
CA SER A 77 -9.74 13.51 0.89
C SER A 77 -9.22 12.06 0.81
N ALA A 78 -8.73 11.51 1.92
CA ALA A 78 -8.27 10.13 1.98
C ALA A 78 -9.38 9.12 1.68
N VAL A 79 -10.62 9.37 2.12
CA VAL A 79 -11.81 8.56 1.80
C VAL A 79 -12.07 8.54 0.29
N VAL A 80 -12.05 9.70 -0.37
CA VAL A 80 -12.24 9.80 -1.84
C VAL A 80 -11.16 9.01 -2.59
N HIS A 81 -9.89 9.18 -2.20
CA HIS A 81 -8.79 8.44 -2.82
C HIS A 81 -8.88 6.94 -2.57
N LEU A 82 -9.30 6.52 -1.38
CA LEU A 82 -9.49 5.11 -1.05
C LEU A 82 -10.60 4.47 -1.90
N GLN A 83 -11.74 5.14 -2.04
CA GLN A 83 -12.88 4.66 -2.84
C GLN A 83 -12.53 4.57 -4.33
N ALA A 84 -11.66 5.46 -4.82
CA ALA A 84 -11.15 5.42 -6.19
C ALA A 84 -9.99 4.41 -6.40
N GLY A 85 -9.54 3.70 -5.36
CA GLY A 85 -8.42 2.76 -5.46
C GLY A 85 -7.05 3.44 -5.68
N HIS A 86 -6.92 4.73 -5.41
CA HIS A 86 -5.72 5.51 -5.68
C HIS A 86 -4.61 5.28 -4.66
N SER A 87 -3.98 4.10 -4.68
CA SER A 87 -2.96 3.71 -3.68
C SER A 87 -1.75 4.66 -3.62
N ARG A 88 -1.36 5.26 -4.75
CA ARG A 88 -0.21 6.20 -4.90
C ARG A 88 -0.42 7.50 -4.12
N TYR A 89 -1.65 7.83 -3.74
CA TYR A 89 -1.92 8.92 -2.80
C TYR A 89 -1.30 8.60 -1.43
N PHE A 90 -1.48 7.36 -0.95
CA PHE A 90 -1.04 6.95 0.38
C PHE A 90 0.47 6.80 0.51
N SER A 91 1.21 6.57 -0.58
CA SER A 91 2.68 6.58 -0.55
C SER A 91 3.27 7.95 -0.22
N LYS A 92 2.51 9.03 -0.46
CA LYS A 92 2.89 10.41 -0.12
C LYS A 92 2.43 10.79 1.29
N CYS A 93 1.33 10.22 1.77
CA CYS A 93 0.74 10.53 3.06
C CYS A 93 1.35 9.73 4.22
N LEU A 94 1.84 8.52 3.95
CA LEU A 94 2.42 7.62 4.94
C LEU A 94 3.94 7.55 4.78
N LYS A 95 4.64 7.28 5.88
CA LYS A 95 6.06 6.94 5.83
C LYS A 95 6.23 5.51 5.30
N PRO A 96 7.35 5.17 4.63
CA PRO A 96 7.58 3.82 4.13
C PRO A 96 7.38 2.72 5.17
N ARG A 97 7.82 2.96 6.42
CA ARG A 97 7.65 2.01 7.54
C ARG A 97 6.20 1.73 7.94
N ASP A 98 5.26 2.56 7.50
CA ASP A 98 3.84 2.49 7.84
C ASP A 98 2.98 2.02 6.65
N HIS A 99 3.59 1.74 5.49
CA HIS A 99 2.91 1.21 4.30
C HIS A 99 2.29 -0.18 4.51
N TRP A 100 2.75 -0.96 5.49
CA TRP A 100 2.13 -2.25 5.84
C TRP A 100 0.64 -2.12 6.15
N ARG A 101 0.19 -0.94 6.61
CA ARG A 101 -1.23 -0.64 6.91
C ARG A 101 -2.12 -0.65 5.66
N LEU A 102 -1.53 -0.58 4.47
CA LEU A 102 -2.21 -0.65 3.18
C LEU A 102 -2.42 -2.08 2.70
N PHE A 103 -1.74 -3.06 3.30
CA PHE A 103 -1.69 -4.43 2.78
C PHE A 103 -3.09 -5.04 2.63
N GLU A 104 -3.89 -5.09 3.69
CA GLU A 104 -5.21 -5.74 3.63
C GLU A 104 -6.11 -5.14 2.54
N THR A 105 -6.03 -3.83 2.31
CA THR A 105 -6.85 -3.13 1.32
C THR A 105 -6.38 -3.39 -0.12
N PHE A 106 -5.07 -3.40 -0.36
CA PHE A 106 -4.52 -3.52 -1.71
C PHE A 106 -3.93 -4.91 -2.02
N ARG A 107 -4.10 -5.90 -1.12
CA ARG A 107 -3.52 -7.26 -1.26
C ARG A 107 -3.91 -7.96 -2.56
N SER A 108 -5.12 -7.74 -3.07
CA SER A 108 -5.61 -8.34 -4.31
C SER A 108 -4.93 -7.79 -5.57
N ARG A 109 -4.24 -6.65 -5.43
CA ARG A 109 -3.48 -5.97 -6.48
C ARG A 109 -2.05 -5.73 -6.02
N ALA A 110 -1.53 -6.55 -5.11
CA ALA A 110 -0.14 -6.52 -4.69
C ALA A 110 0.73 -7.33 -5.66
N VAL A 111 1.94 -6.86 -5.92
CA VAL A 111 2.98 -7.59 -6.65
C VAL A 111 4.19 -7.78 -5.77
N TYR A 112 4.66 -9.02 -5.70
CA TYR A 112 5.91 -9.39 -5.05
C TYR A 112 7.01 -9.32 -6.11
N LEU A 113 7.98 -8.44 -5.88
CA LEU A 113 9.09 -8.19 -6.79
C LEU A 113 10.39 -8.68 -6.15
N ASP A 114 11.19 -9.35 -6.97
CA ASP A 114 12.56 -9.76 -6.68
C ASP A 114 13.41 -9.63 -7.95
N ILE A 115 14.71 -9.38 -7.80
CA ILE A 115 15.64 -9.25 -8.93
C ILE A 115 16.83 -10.20 -8.82
N GLU A 116 17.33 -10.62 -9.96
CA GLU A 116 18.66 -11.23 -10.09
C GLU A 116 19.62 -10.23 -10.75
N THR A 117 20.88 -10.25 -10.31
CA THR A 117 21.94 -9.37 -10.83
C THR A 117 23.19 -10.16 -11.16
N THR A 118 24.16 -9.55 -11.85
CA THR A 118 25.46 -10.19 -12.13
C THR A 118 26.41 -10.21 -10.93
N GLY A 119 26.06 -9.56 -9.82
CA GLY A 119 26.72 -9.65 -8.51
C GLY A 119 27.68 -8.50 -8.16
N GLY A 120 27.68 -7.42 -8.94
CA GLY A 120 28.42 -6.17 -8.67
C GLY A 120 27.56 -5.12 -7.91
N PRO A 121 28.07 -3.90 -7.63
CA PRO A 121 27.27 -2.81 -7.06
C PRO A 121 26.33 -2.16 -8.11
N PRO A 122 25.26 -1.41 -7.73
CA PRO A 122 24.21 -0.92 -8.64
C PRO A 122 24.67 -0.17 -9.90
N ASN A 123 25.80 0.54 -9.83
CA ASN A 123 26.34 1.34 -10.94
C ASN A 123 27.30 0.57 -11.86
N ALA A 124 27.65 -0.66 -11.49
CA ALA A 124 28.56 -1.54 -12.23
C ALA A 124 27.92 -2.92 -12.51
N ASP A 125 26.69 -3.14 -12.08
CA ASP A 125 25.96 -4.39 -12.19
C ASP A 125 24.72 -4.23 -13.08
N ALA A 126 24.40 -5.28 -13.81
CA ALA A 126 23.19 -5.35 -14.62
C ALA A 126 22.15 -6.20 -13.90
N VAL A 127 20.90 -5.68 -13.86
CA VAL A 127 19.74 -6.52 -13.54
C VAL A 127 19.54 -7.51 -14.69
N THR A 128 19.66 -8.80 -14.39
CA THR A 128 19.57 -9.89 -15.38
C THR A 128 18.15 -10.43 -15.47
N VAL A 129 17.44 -10.50 -14.35
CA VAL A 129 16.05 -10.96 -14.28
C VAL A 129 15.27 -10.09 -13.30
N VAL A 130 14.03 -9.77 -13.66
CA VAL A 130 13.03 -9.23 -12.72
C VAL A 130 11.89 -10.24 -12.62
N GLY A 131 11.69 -10.76 -11.42
CA GLY A 131 10.54 -11.60 -11.09
C GLY A 131 9.41 -10.77 -10.51
N LEU A 132 8.21 -10.92 -11.08
CA LEU A 132 6.96 -10.37 -10.56
C LEU A 132 5.97 -11.52 -10.27
N TYR A 133 5.61 -11.70 -9.01
CA TYR A 133 4.57 -12.65 -8.61
C TYR A 133 3.33 -11.90 -8.13
N ALA A 134 2.17 -12.20 -8.72
CA ALA A 134 0.89 -11.62 -8.31
C ALA A 134 -0.26 -12.56 -8.66
N ASN A 135 -1.28 -12.62 -7.79
CA ASN A 135 -2.51 -13.38 -8.02
C ASN A 135 -2.29 -14.85 -8.46
N GLY A 136 -1.26 -15.52 -7.93
CA GLY A 136 -0.95 -16.90 -8.28
C GLY A 136 -0.14 -17.08 -9.57
N HIS A 137 0.20 -15.98 -10.25
CA HIS A 137 0.92 -16.00 -11.53
C HIS A 137 2.31 -15.38 -11.39
N MET A 138 3.25 -15.98 -12.10
CA MET A 138 4.64 -15.54 -12.16
C MET A 138 4.94 -14.94 -13.54
N THR A 139 5.49 -13.73 -13.55
CA THR A 139 6.00 -13.05 -14.75
C THR A 139 7.49 -12.79 -14.57
N SER A 140 8.33 -13.42 -15.40
CA SER A 140 9.77 -13.19 -15.42
C SER A 140 10.16 -12.35 -16.62
N LEU A 141 10.86 -11.25 -16.38
CA LEU A 141 11.46 -10.42 -17.43
C LEU A 141 12.97 -10.63 -17.43
N VAL A 142 13.52 -11.06 -18.56
CA VAL A 142 14.93 -11.47 -18.72
C VAL A 142 15.67 -10.47 -19.60
N GLN A 143 16.87 -10.07 -19.18
CA GLN A 143 17.78 -9.18 -19.90
C GLN A 143 18.08 -9.71 -21.30
N GLY A 144 18.00 -8.84 -22.32
CA GLY A 144 18.23 -9.21 -23.71
C GLY A 144 17.04 -9.88 -24.39
N GLU A 145 15.99 -10.24 -23.66
CA GLU A 145 14.78 -10.87 -24.20
C GLU A 145 13.55 -9.98 -23.97
N SER A 146 13.19 -9.80 -22.71
CA SER A 146 11.92 -9.21 -22.30
C SER A 146 12.09 -8.03 -21.33
N LEU A 147 13.20 -7.96 -20.62
CA LEU A 147 13.45 -6.93 -19.62
C LEU A 147 13.83 -5.60 -20.30
N THR A 148 12.84 -4.71 -20.39
CA THR A 148 13.03 -3.31 -20.75
C THR A 148 12.35 -2.43 -19.71
N GLY A 149 12.87 -1.22 -19.48
CA GLY A 149 12.25 -0.26 -18.55
C GLY A 149 10.80 0.08 -18.92
N HIS A 150 10.48 0.13 -20.22
CA HIS A 150 9.11 0.36 -20.69
C HIS A 150 8.18 -0.80 -20.33
N ARG A 151 8.58 -2.04 -20.64
CA ARG A 151 7.77 -3.21 -20.30
C ARG A 151 7.61 -3.36 -18.80
N LEU A 152 8.66 -3.16 -18.01
CA LEU A 152 8.58 -3.22 -16.56
C LEU A 152 7.62 -2.16 -15.99
N ASN A 153 7.61 -0.94 -16.53
CA ASN A 153 6.62 0.08 -16.16
C ASN A 153 5.18 -0.36 -16.51
N GLN A 154 4.97 -0.94 -17.69
CA GLN A 154 3.65 -1.45 -18.09
C GLN A 154 3.16 -2.55 -17.17
N GLU A 155 4.04 -3.49 -16.79
CA GLU A 155 3.70 -4.56 -15.85
C GLU A 155 3.36 -3.99 -14.46
N LEU A 156 4.21 -3.10 -13.92
CA LEU A 156 4.03 -2.53 -12.59
C LEU A 156 2.77 -1.65 -12.48
N ALA A 157 2.34 -0.99 -13.55
CA ALA A 157 1.13 -0.17 -13.57
C ALA A 157 -0.15 -0.96 -13.23
N ASN A 158 -0.15 -2.29 -13.39
CA ASN A 158 -1.29 -3.14 -13.09
C ASN A 158 -1.53 -3.37 -11.59
N TYR A 159 -0.60 -2.96 -10.73
CA TYR A 159 -0.61 -3.26 -9.31
C TYR A 159 -0.77 -1.99 -8.47
N ASP A 160 -1.22 -2.13 -7.24
CA ASP A 160 -1.46 -1.01 -6.33
C ASP A 160 -0.52 -1.00 -5.13
N LEU A 161 0.19 -2.11 -4.88
CA LEU A 161 1.12 -2.27 -3.78
C LEU A 161 2.34 -3.08 -4.23
N LEU A 162 3.53 -2.54 -4.02
CA LEU A 162 4.78 -3.24 -4.26
C LEU A 162 5.25 -3.92 -2.98
N VAL A 163 5.59 -5.19 -3.04
CA VAL A 163 6.12 -5.97 -1.92
C VAL A 163 7.48 -6.53 -2.32
N THR A 164 8.49 -6.42 -1.47
CA THR A 164 9.81 -7.03 -1.68
C THR A 164 10.36 -7.58 -0.37
N PHE A 165 11.45 -8.35 -0.43
CA PHE A 165 12.25 -8.69 0.74
C PHE A 165 13.61 -7.99 0.68
N PHE A 166 13.86 -7.03 1.56
CA PHE A 166 15.09 -6.20 1.58
C PHE A 166 15.28 -5.27 0.36
N GLY A 167 14.25 -5.14 -0.49
CA GLY A 167 14.34 -4.36 -1.71
C GLY A 167 14.38 -2.85 -1.57
N SER A 168 14.06 -2.27 -0.40
CA SER A 168 14.31 -0.83 -0.19
C SER A 168 15.81 -0.49 -0.26
N ARG A 169 16.68 -1.46 0.05
CA ARG A 169 18.15 -1.31 0.02
C ARG A 169 18.81 -2.02 -1.16
N PHE A 170 18.13 -2.98 -1.78
CA PHE A 170 18.66 -3.78 -2.88
C PHE A 170 17.86 -3.60 -4.17
N ASP A 171 16.71 -4.24 -4.32
CA ASP A 171 15.94 -4.27 -5.59
C ASP A 171 15.68 -2.89 -6.20
N LEU A 172 15.09 -1.97 -5.44
CA LEU A 172 14.64 -0.68 -5.97
C LEU A 172 15.82 0.23 -6.39
N PRO A 173 16.91 0.34 -5.59
CA PRO A 173 18.12 1.02 -6.04
C PRO A 173 18.70 0.47 -7.36
N TYR A 174 18.79 -0.85 -7.53
CA TYR A 174 19.32 -1.46 -8.77
C TYR A 174 18.39 -1.17 -9.95
N LEU A 175 17.08 -1.33 -9.78
CA LEU A 175 16.11 -0.99 -10.84
C LEU A 175 16.20 0.47 -11.26
N ARG A 176 16.39 1.41 -10.32
CA ARG A 176 16.56 2.85 -10.64
C ARG A 176 17.87 3.13 -11.38
N ALA A 177 18.95 2.43 -11.01
CA ALA A 177 20.25 2.58 -11.67
C ALA A 177 20.22 2.01 -13.11
N THR A 178 19.62 0.83 -13.30
CA THR A 178 19.51 0.17 -14.60
C THR A 178 18.47 0.84 -15.52
N PHE A 179 17.38 1.36 -14.96
CA PHE A 179 16.28 1.99 -15.70
C PHE A 179 15.97 3.39 -15.15
N PRO A 180 16.65 4.46 -15.61
CA PRO A 180 16.45 5.83 -15.10
C PRO A 180 15.01 6.36 -15.17
N GLY A 181 14.18 5.82 -16.07
CA GLY A 181 12.76 6.18 -16.23
C GLY A 181 11.76 5.26 -15.51
N ILE A 182 12.22 4.38 -14.60
CA ILE A 182 11.33 3.46 -13.90
C ILE A 182 10.41 4.18 -12.90
N LEU A 183 9.12 3.86 -12.94
CA LEU A 183 8.09 4.41 -12.08
C LEU A 183 7.86 3.47 -10.88
N LEU A 184 8.52 3.81 -9.77
CA LEU A 184 8.41 3.11 -8.48
C LEU A 184 7.74 4.03 -7.45
N ASP A 185 6.52 4.48 -7.75
CA ASP A 185 5.71 5.40 -6.94
C ASP A 185 4.58 4.72 -6.15
N HIS A 186 4.40 3.42 -6.37
CA HIS A 186 3.59 2.53 -5.54
C HIS A 186 3.96 2.66 -4.06
N PRO A 187 2.99 2.58 -3.14
CA PRO A 187 3.31 2.19 -1.78
C PRO A 187 4.16 0.92 -1.81
N HIS A 188 5.21 0.91 -1.00
CA HIS A 188 6.18 -0.18 -0.94
C HIS A 188 6.22 -0.77 0.46
N LEU A 189 5.99 -2.08 0.56
CA LEU A 189 6.15 -2.88 1.76
C LEU A 189 7.42 -3.74 1.63
N ASP A 190 8.46 -3.37 2.37
CA ASP A 190 9.65 -4.21 2.50
C ASP A 190 9.48 -5.17 3.68
N LEU A 191 9.33 -6.46 3.38
CA LEU A 191 9.10 -7.52 4.36
C LEU A 191 10.27 -7.70 5.31
N CYS A 192 11.50 -7.41 4.90
CA CYS A 192 12.66 -7.53 5.80
C CYS A 192 12.55 -6.54 6.95
N PHE A 193 12.20 -5.28 6.66
CA PHE A 193 12.01 -4.27 7.72
C PHE A 193 10.73 -4.50 8.52
N ALA A 194 9.65 -4.99 7.88
CA ALA A 194 8.44 -5.36 8.61
C ALA A 194 8.68 -6.52 9.59
N ALA A 195 9.39 -7.56 9.16
CA ALA A 195 9.75 -8.73 9.96
C ALA A 195 10.62 -8.36 11.18
N ARG A 196 11.63 -7.50 10.98
CA ARG A 196 12.47 -6.99 12.09
C ARG A 196 11.65 -6.30 13.20
N ARG A 197 10.58 -5.58 12.85
CA ARG A 197 9.68 -4.96 13.85
C ARG A 197 8.93 -5.98 14.69
N LEU A 198 8.83 -7.22 14.23
CA LEU A 198 8.21 -8.34 14.93
C LEU A 198 9.23 -9.24 15.65
N GLY A 199 10.52 -8.87 15.68
CA GLY A 199 11.59 -9.70 16.24
C GLY A 199 11.99 -10.88 15.35
N LEU A 200 11.68 -10.80 14.05
CA LEU A 200 12.10 -11.77 13.03
C LEU A 200 13.32 -11.22 12.30
N ASP A 201 14.50 -11.59 12.79
CA ASP A 201 15.79 -11.27 12.18
C ASP A 201 16.32 -12.42 11.32
N GLY A 202 17.18 -12.09 10.36
CA GLY A 202 17.83 -13.05 9.47
C GLY A 202 17.51 -12.83 7.99
N GLY A 203 18.04 -13.72 7.15
CA GLY A 203 17.69 -13.78 5.73
C GLY A 203 16.33 -14.46 5.50
N LEU A 204 15.77 -14.33 4.28
CA LEU A 204 14.45 -14.87 3.94
C LEU A 204 14.29 -16.35 4.32
N LYS A 205 15.22 -17.21 3.90
CA LYS A 205 15.20 -18.66 4.23
C LYS A 205 15.16 -18.96 5.73
N GLN A 206 15.84 -18.14 6.54
CA GLN A 206 15.85 -18.32 8.00
C GLN A 206 14.50 -17.94 8.62
N ILE A 207 13.88 -16.87 8.10
CA ILE A 207 12.56 -16.41 8.55
C ILE A 207 11.48 -17.42 8.13
N GLU A 208 11.53 -17.92 6.89
CA GLU A 208 10.62 -18.97 6.39
C GLU A 208 10.64 -20.20 7.30
N GLY A 209 11.82 -20.74 7.61
CA GLY A 209 11.94 -21.90 8.49
C GLY A 209 11.41 -21.70 9.92
N ARG A 210 11.26 -20.45 10.39
CA ARG A 210 10.64 -20.14 11.69
C ARG A 210 9.12 -20.01 11.61
N MET A 211 8.59 -19.63 10.45
CA MET A 211 7.16 -19.33 10.25
C MET A 211 6.37 -20.54 9.75
N GLY A 212 7.04 -21.54 9.15
CA GLY A 212 6.43 -22.74 8.59
C GLY A 212 6.26 -22.63 7.10
#